data_AF-A0A1A9UCY9-F1
#
_entry.id   AF-A0A1A9UCY9-F1
#
_cell.length_a   1.000
_cell.length_b   1.000
_cell.length_c   1.000
_cell.angle_alpha   90.00
_cell.angle_beta   90.00
_cell.angle_gamma   90.00
#
_symmetry.space_group_name_H-M   'P 1'
#
loop_
_entity.id
_entity.type
_entity.pdbx_description
1 polymer ?
#
loop_
_entity_poly.entity_id
_entity_poly.type
_entity_poly.pdbx_seq_one_letter_code
_entity_poly.pdbx_strand_id
1 'polypeptide(L)'
;MTTLTQTSTRMQLQLFESIIDKSELLVWSDHSYGTLLQADASKEFSSQNTLLVVRIRFLPVEIARNREGFNDEDYRKFRPMPNLGTCTLFIYIYQW
;
A
#
# COMPACT_ATOMS: atom_id res chain seq x y z
N MET A 1 -0.45 -9.39 -28.70
CA MET A 1 0.17 -9.05 -27.39
C MET A 1 -0.72 -8.19 -26.49
N THR A 2 -1.66 -7.40 -27.02
CA THR A 2 -2.56 -6.53 -26.23
C THR A 2 -3.70 -7.27 -25.51
N THR A 3 -4.09 -8.45 -25.99
CA THR A 3 -5.22 -9.22 -25.42
C THR A 3 -4.89 -9.86 -24.08
N LEU A 4 -3.67 -10.40 -23.91
CA LEU A 4 -3.24 -11.04 -22.66
C LEU A 4 -3.13 -10.04 -21.49
N THR A 5 -2.63 -8.82 -21.76
CA THR A 5 -2.55 -7.75 -20.76
C THR A 5 -3.94 -7.19 -20.41
N GLN A 6 -4.86 -7.14 -21.38
CA GLN A 6 -6.26 -6.75 -21.15
C GLN A 6 -7.04 -7.77 -20.31
N THR A 7 -6.84 -9.07 -20.54
CA THR A 7 -7.50 -10.12 -19.75
C THR A 7 -6.96 -10.14 -18.32
N SER A 8 -5.65 -9.97 -18.14
CA SER A 8 -5.03 -9.90 -16.81
C SER A 8 -5.55 -8.72 -15.98
N THR A 9 -5.68 -7.55 -16.58
CA THR A 9 -6.20 -6.35 -15.89
C THR A 9 -7.68 -6.49 -15.55
N ARG A 10 -8.49 -7.11 -16.42
CA ARG A 10 -9.89 -7.42 -16.13
C ARG A 10 -10.06 -8.39 -14.95
N MET A 11 -9.26 -9.44 -14.88
CA MET A 11 -9.30 -10.39 -13.76
C MET A 11 -8.91 -9.73 -12.43
N GLN A 12 -7.89 -8.85 -12.45
CA GLN A 12 -7.49 -8.09 -11.26
C GLN A 12 -8.56 -7.10 -10.80
N LEU A 13 -9.21 -6.41 -11.75
CA LEU A 13 -10.33 -5.53 -11.44
C LEU A 13 -11.51 -6.31 -10.88
N GLN A 14 -11.87 -7.46 -11.45
CA GLN A 14 -12.96 -8.30 -10.94
C GLN A 14 -12.69 -8.82 -9.53
N LEU A 15 -11.46 -9.27 -9.25
CA LEU A 15 -11.07 -9.66 -7.90
C LEU A 15 -11.17 -8.48 -6.93
N PHE A 16 -10.69 -7.31 -7.35
CA PHE A 16 -10.78 -6.08 -6.56
C PHE A 16 -12.23 -5.72 -6.23
N GLU A 17 -13.12 -5.65 -7.22
CA GLU A 17 -14.54 -5.37 -7.00
C GLU A 17 -15.18 -6.40 -6.04
N SER A 18 -14.81 -7.69 -6.15
CA SER A 18 -15.32 -8.73 -5.24
C SER A 18 -14.85 -8.57 -3.79
N ILE A 19 -13.70 -7.95 -3.56
CA ILE A 19 -13.17 -7.64 -2.22
C ILE A 19 -13.92 -6.44 -1.64
N ILE A 20 -14.20 -5.42 -2.46
CA ILE A 20 -14.97 -4.24 -2.07
C ILE A 20 -16.38 -4.64 -1.64
N ASP A 21 -17.06 -5.44 -2.46
CA ASP A 21 -18.42 -5.94 -2.23
C ASP A 21 -18.55 -6.70 -0.90
N LYS A 22 -17.57 -7.53 -0.55
CA LYS A 22 -17.54 -8.25 0.74
C LYS A 22 -17.29 -7.34 1.95
N SER A 23 -16.79 -6.13 1.73
CA SER A 23 -16.41 -5.18 2.78
C SER A 23 -17.44 -4.08 3.02
N GLU A 24 -18.59 -4.13 2.32
CA GLU A 24 -19.64 -3.10 2.23
C GLU A 24 -20.09 -2.49 3.57
N LEU A 25 -19.98 -3.21 4.69
CA LEU A 25 -20.51 -2.75 5.98
C LEU A 25 -19.57 -1.85 6.81
N LEU A 26 -18.28 -1.73 6.47
CA LEU A 26 -17.31 -1.00 7.31
C LEU A 26 -16.45 0.04 6.56
N VAL A 27 -16.51 0.12 5.23
CA VAL A 27 -15.33 0.52 4.45
C VAL A 27 -15.49 1.77 3.57
N TRP A 28 -16.71 2.23 3.25
CA TRP A 28 -16.86 3.17 2.13
C TRP A 28 -16.34 4.60 2.40
N SER A 29 -16.58 5.18 3.59
CA SER A 29 -16.13 6.55 3.89
C SER A 29 -14.63 6.66 4.12
N ASP A 30 -14.03 5.65 4.76
CA ASP A 30 -12.67 5.78 5.31
C ASP A 30 -11.59 5.24 4.36
N HIS A 31 -11.98 4.48 3.33
CA HIS A 31 -11.05 3.81 2.41
C HIS A 31 -11.11 4.33 0.97
N SER A 32 -12.03 5.26 0.67
CA SER A 32 -12.14 5.92 -0.63
C SER A 32 -11.16 7.08 -0.82
N TYR A 33 -10.47 7.52 0.25
CA TYR A 33 -9.43 8.54 0.14
C TYR A 33 -8.27 8.12 -0.75
N GLY A 34 -7.83 9.05 -1.60
CA GLY A 34 -6.65 8.89 -2.45
C GLY A 34 -5.36 8.96 -1.64
N THR A 35 -4.40 8.11 -2.00
CA THR A 35 -3.06 8.07 -1.42
C THR A 35 -2.04 7.77 -2.53
N LEU A 36 -0.78 8.13 -2.29
CA LEU A 36 0.30 7.93 -3.25
C LEU A 36 0.95 6.57 -3.01
N LEU A 37 1.17 5.82 -4.08
CA LEU A 37 1.85 4.53 -4.07
C LEU A 37 3.01 4.56 -5.05
N GLN A 38 4.17 4.05 -4.63
CA GLN A 38 5.31 3.84 -5.52
C GLN A 38 5.01 2.65 -6.46
N ALA A 39 5.17 2.83 -7.77
CA ALA A 39 5.05 1.74 -8.73
C ALA A 39 6.17 0.72 -8.54
N ASP A 40 7.38 1.21 -8.27
CA ASP A 40 8.59 0.47 -7.94
C ASP A 40 9.12 0.94 -6.59
N ALA A 41 9.14 0.03 -5.60
CA ALA A 41 9.55 0.31 -4.23
C ALA A 41 11.05 0.58 -4.08
N SER A 42 11.87 0.18 -5.07
CA SER A 42 13.31 0.43 -5.05
C SER A 42 13.68 1.86 -5.46
N LYS A 43 12.71 2.66 -5.92
CA LYS A 43 12.90 4.00 -6.47
C LYS A 43 12.16 5.03 -5.64
N GLU A 44 12.72 6.23 -5.57
CA GLU A 44 12.09 7.35 -4.88
C GLU A 44 10.77 7.79 -5.57
N PHE A 45 9.98 8.58 -4.84
CA PHE A 45 8.80 9.23 -5.38
C PHE A 45 9.18 10.19 -6.50
N SER A 46 8.69 9.92 -7.70
CA SER A 46 8.83 10.77 -8.88
C SER A 46 7.54 10.77 -9.69
N SER A 47 7.37 11.72 -10.61
CA SER A 47 6.17 11.77 -11.48
C SER A 47 5.98 10.50 -12.32
N GLN A 48 7.07 9.76 -12.58
CA GLN A 48 7.04 8.50 -13.33
C GLN A 48 6.85 7.27 -12.45
N ASN A 49 7.17 7.36 -11.15
CA ASN A 49 7.09 6.25 -10.19
C ASN A 49 5.93 6.39 -9.19
N THR A 50 5.15 7.46 -9.24
CA THR A 50 4.09 7.73 -8.27
C THR A 50 2.72 7.53 -8.88
N LEU A 51 1.91 6.66 -8.27
CA LEU A 51 0.54 6.38 -8.67
C LEU A 51 -0.42 6.90 -7.60
N LEU A 52 -1.49 7.58 -8.03
CA LEU A 52 -2.61 7.89 -7.15
C LEU A 52 -3.53 6.68 -7.08
N VAL A 53 -3.65 6.09 -5.88
CA VAL A 53 -4.49 4.91 -5.63
C VAL A 53 -5.43 5.17 -4.46
N VAL A 54 -6.52 4.42 -4.39
CA VAL A 54 -7.41 4.44 -3.22
C VAL A 54 -6.79 3.63 -2.07
N ARG A 55 -7.06 4.03 -0.82
CA ARG A 55 -6.50 3.39 0.38
C ARG A 55 -6.74 1.88 0.44
N ILE A 56 -7.88 1.41 -0.06
CA ILE A 56 -8.18 -0.04 -0.12
C ILE A 56 -7.27 -0.83 -1.07
N ARG A 57 -6.66 -0.18 -2.08
CA ARG A 57 -5.60 -0.81 -2.92
C ARG A 57 -4.21 -0.63 -2.34
N PHE A 58 -3.99 0.50 -1.67
CA PHE A 58 -2.71 0.82 -1.03
C PHE A 58 -2.35 -0.18 0.06
N LEU A 59 -3.25 -0.40 1.04
CA LEU A 59 -2.95 -1.18 2.24
C LEU A 59 -2.49 -2.61 1.93
N PRO A 60 -3.16 -3.40 1.07
CA PRO A 60 -2.72 -4.77 0.77
C PRO A 60 -1.33 -4.81 0.12
N VAL A 61 -1.06 -3.89 -0.81
CA VAL A 61 0.22 -3.82 -1.51
C VAL A 61 1.33 -3.45 -0.54
N GLU A 62 1.11 -2.43 0.29
CA GLU A 62 2.12 -1.94 1.22
C GLU A 62 2.40 -2.94 2.36
N ILE A 63 1.37 -3.65 2.84
CA ILE A 63 1.53 -4.74 3.81
C ILE A 63 2.35 -5.89 3.20
N ALA A 64 2.05 -6.30 1.96
CA ALA A 64 2.82 -7.32 1.27
C ALA A 64 4.30 -6.90 1.12
N ARG A 65 4.54 -5.65 0.70
CA ARG A 65 5.90 -5.09 0.58
C ARG A 65 6.66 -5.08 1.89
N ASN A 66 6.01 -4.68 2.98
CA ASN A 66 6.62 -4.69 4.31
C ASN A 66 6.96 -6.12 4.76
N ARG A 67 6.09 -7.10 4.49
CA ARG A 67 6.34 -8.52 4.80
C ARG A 67 7.49 -9.12 3.99
N GLU A 68 7.65 -8.67 2.76
CA GLU A 68 8.71 -9.10 1.85
C GLU A 68 10.02 -8.29 2.02
N GLY A 69 10.02 -7.26 2.88
CA GLY A 69 11.20 -6.43 3.18
C GLY A 69 11.55 -5.40 2.11
N PHE A 70 10.67 -5.16 1.12
CA PHE A 70 10.93 -4.20 0.05
C PHE A 70 11.04 -2.74 0.54
N ASN A 71 10.49 -2.43 1.70
CA ASN A 71 10.53 -1.11 2.32
C ASN A 71 11.59 -0.98 3.44
N ASP A 72 12.43 -1.99 3.65
CA ASP A 72 13.41 -1.99 4.74
C ASP A 72 14.45 -0.86 4.61
N GLU A 73 14.83 -0.52 3.38
CA GLU A 73 15.78 0.55 3.10
C GLU A 73 15.19 1.92 3.49
N ASP A 74 13.93 2.16 3.14
CA ASP A 74 13.20 3.36 3.53
C ASP A 74 13.05 3.44 5.05
N TYR A 75 12.73 2.32 5.72
CA TYR A 75 12.67 2.26 7.18
C TYR A 75 14.00 2.63 7.83
N ARG A 76 15.14 2.19 7.26
CA ARG A 76 16.48 2.56 7.78
C ARG A 76 16.79 4.03 7.54
N LYS A 77 16.44 4.57 6.37
CA LYS A 77 16.68 5.97 5.98
C LYS A 77 15.88 6.94 6.84
N PHE A 78 14.61 6.61 7.10
CA PHE A 78 13.69 7.44 7.87
C PHE A 78 13.41 6.88 9.25
N ARG A 79 14.37 6.13 9.83
CA ARG A 79 14.21 5.57 11.16
C ARG A 79 13.77 6.69 12.10
N PRO A 80 12.60 6.57 12.75
CA PRO A 80 12.24 7.54 13.76
C PRO A 80 13.33 7.49 14.83
N MET A 81 13.78 8.65 15.29
CA MET A 81 14.74 8.71 16.38
C MET A 81 14.20 7.87 17.55
N PRO A 82 15.00 7.00 18.18
CA PRO A 82 14.56 6.28 19.36
C PRO A 82 14.16 7.33 20.41
N ASN A 83 12.87 7.36 20.75
CA ASN A 83 12.27 8.39 21.59
C ASN A 83 13.09 8.56 22.88
N LEU A 84 13.78 9.70 23.07
CA LEU A 84 14.13 10.16 24.41
C LEU A 84 12.83 10.64 25.09
N GLY A 85 12.07 9.71 25.68
CA GLY A 85 11.13 10.05 26.74
C GLY A 85 9.63 10.17 26.44
N THR A 86 9.10 9.61 25.34
CA THR A 86 7.64 9.42 25.22
C THR A 86 7.28 8.02 24.74
N CYS A 87 6.47 7.35 25.57
CA CYS A 87 6.08 5.95 25.52
C CYS A 87 5.49 5.49 24.16
N THR A 88 6.18 4.54 23.54
CA THR A 88 5.62 3.21 23.19
C THR A 88 4.23 3.11 22.51
N LEU A 89 3.88 3.98 21.54
CA LEU A 89 2.73 3.70 20.64
C LEU A 89 3.08 3.50 19.16
N PHE A 90 4.26 3.92 18.70
CA PHE A 90 4.63 3.81 17.28
C PHE A 90 5.28 2.48 16.87
N ILE A 91 5.61 1.61 17.83
CA ILE A 91 6.31 0.35 17.58
C ILE A 91 5.33 -0.77 17.17
N TYR A 92 4.06 -0.68 17.55
CA TYR A 92 3.08 -1.77 17.33
C TYR A 92 2.42 -1.81 15.94
N ILE A 93 2.70 -0.84 15.06
CA ILE A 93 2.06 -0.77 13.73
C ILE A 93 2.89 -1.50 12.65
N TYR A 94 4.12 -1.92 12.94
CA TYR A 94 5.05 -2.53 11.98
C TYR A 94 5.48 -3.96 12.34
N GLN A 95 4.75 -4.62 13.25
CA GLN A 95 5.04 -5.99 13.67
C GLN A 95 3.87 -6.92 13.26
N TRP A 96 3.64 -7.08 11.94
CA TRP A 96 2.68 -8.01 11.32
C TRP A 96 3.03 -8.36 9.87
#